data_AF-A0A956CWS3-F1
#
_entry.id   AF-A0A956CWS3-F1
#
_cell.length_a   1.000
_cell.length_b   1.000
_cell.length_c   1.000
_cell.angle_alpha   90.00
_cell.angle_beta   90.00
_cell.angle_gamma   90.00
#
_symmetry.space_group_name_H-M   'P 1'
#
loop_
_entity.id
_entity.type
_entity.pdbx_description
1 polymer ?
#
loop_
_entity_poly.entity_id
_entity_poly.type
_entity_poly.pdbx_seq_one_letter_code
_entity_poly.pdbx_strand_id
1 'polypeptide(L)'
;MRRIALASQLVLALGASGCVPDFSAFTVTDDAGAEAGASDGGADAGADAGGDAGPADAGPPDAGPPDAGPADAGTDAGFVPTSVDRPCGTDWTDLVDPVAPECAGRSVTDVAIPFATTGLALGFARDTVTIAYNELDGPDSGRVGTVTFSPDDPASATAGPSIEPDSVLGDVVGVDMRMASAPTGVHHLALWYRSDFGHTVRLYTLRSGLFEVPVVLASGVGPSGVVDVAIDSDGRRVVAWHDDTSGRNAARREDGSGGFAPERLLRADGDSRLVGHGAISLAAGAGGTVHAAFQWAITLAASAPSYSLGTPAMWTSPTTIDNTVIENRTSGVGTDVTVIGDMAVVAYLDWRDGVGDVRIARLRPGVMPEVTSYLMGVIATDQPGDHPIEIEADRNGWLHLLVADASGSEVTLQYHRQTEVGGELRWIVDTIARLPGLAEEVLVDMAIGPDRRPHIAYWDTSRGVVRYATVRP
;
A
#
# COMPACT_ATOMS: atom_id res chain seq x y z
N MET A 1 -11.05 5.55 -69.18
CA MET A 1 -9.70 6.07 -68.90
C MET A 1 -9.77 6.94 -67.65
N ARG A 2 -8.87 6.67 -66.66
CA ARG A 2 -8.25 7.56 -65.62
C ARG A 2 -8.96 8.89 -65.27
N ARG A 3 -9.11 9.37 -64.02
CA ARG A 3 -8.39 9.21 -62.73
C ARG A 3 -9.21 9.86 -61.58
N ILE A 4 -8.87 9.49 -60.35
CA ILE A 4 -9.38 9.93 -59.02
C ILE A 4 -8.80 11.28 -58.58
N ALA A 5 -9.53 12.07 -57.75
CA ALA A 5 -8.99 12.82 -56.59
C ALA A 5 -10.10 13.31 -55.62
N LEU A 6 -9.95 12.96 -54.34
CA LEU A 6 -10.62 13.51 -53.14
C LEU A 6 -9.73 14.62 -52.51
N ALA A 7 -10.35 15.63 -51.87
CA ALA A 7 -9.82 16.52 -50.81
C ALA A 7 -10.76 17.75 -50.72
N SER A 8 -11.17 18.36 -49.61
CA SER A 8 -10.90 18.25 -48.16
C SER A 8 -12.03 19.00 -47.43
N GLN A 9 -12.41 18.58 -46.23
CA GLN A 9 -13.22 19.41 -45.31
C GLN A 9 -12.57 19.50 -43.93
N LEU A 10 -12.27 20.76 -43.58
CA LEU A 10 -12.49 21.41 -42.29
C LEU A 10 -11.99 20.71 -41.01
N VAL A 11 -10.84 21.17 -40.50
CA VAL A 11 -10.38 20.94 -39.13
C VAL A 11 -10.86 22.09 -38.26
N LEU A 12 -11.70 21.78 -37.26
CA LEU A 12 -12.01 22.63 -36.11
C LEU A 12 -10.92 22.43 -35.06
N ALA A 13 -10.22 23.51 -34.71
CA ALA A 13 -9.26 23.55 -33.63
C ALA A 13 -9.99 23.62 -32.28
N LEU A 14 -9.92 22.54 -31.50
CA LEU A 14 -10.16 22.55 -30.06
C LEU A 14 -8.81 22.77 -29.37
N GLY A 15 -8.72 23.85 -28.59
CA GLY A 15 -7.56 24.18 -27.79
C GLY A 15 -7.38 23.17 -26.66
N ALA A 16 -6.46 22.23 -26.84
CA ALA A 16 -5.84 21.52 -25.74
C ALA A 16 -4.77 22.43 -25.14
N SER A 17 -5.05 23.00 -23.97
CA SER A 17 -3.99 23.48 -23.08
C SER A 17 -3.21 22.27 -22.61
N GLY A 18 -2.12 21.95 -23.29
CA GLY A 18 -1.23 20.86 -22.92
C GLY A 18 -0.63 21.14 -21.53
N CYS A 19 -0.88 20.22 -20.59
CA CYS A 19 -0.05 20.06 -19.41
C CYS A 19 1.32 19.58 -19.90
N VAL A 20 2.30 20.48 -19.98
CA VAL A 20 3.70 20.07 -20.03
C VAL A 20 4.03 19.53 -18.62
N PRO A 21 4.49 18.28 -18.46
CA PRO A 21 4.91 17.78 -17.17
C PRO A 21 6.01 18.69 -16.60
N ASP A 22 5.92 19.03 -15.32
CA ASP A 22 6.97 19.79 -14.65
C ASP A 22 8.17 18.87 -14.40
N PHE A 23 9.24 19.06 -15.18
CA PHE A 23 10.50 18.35 -15.05
C PHE A 23 11.53 19.09 -14.19
N SER A 24 11.15 20.17 -13.50
CA SER A 24 12.09 20.98 -12.68
C SER A 24 12.76 20.19 -11.55
N ALA A 25 12.25 19.00 -11.22
CA ALA A 25 12.82 18.09 -10.23
C ALA A 25 13.81 17.04 -10.81
N PHE A 26 14.10 17.04 -12.12
CA PHE A 26 14.92 16.00 -12.77
C PHE A 26 16.17 16.56 -13.42
N THR A 27 17.25 15.77 -13.33
CA THR A 27 18.43 15.94 -14.19
C THR A 27 18.40 14.82 -15.24
N VAL A 28 18.50 15.19 -16.52
CA VAL A 28 18.64 14.24 -17.63
C VAL A 28 20.14 14.03 -17.87
N THR A 29 20.62 12.80 -17.72
CA THR A 29 21.99 12.41 -18.09
C THR A 29 21.94 11.67 -19.42
N ASP A 30 22.51 12.26 -20.46
CA ASP A 30 22.73 11.56 -21.73
C ASP A 30 23.81 10.48 -21.53
N ASP A 31 23.46 9.24 -21.87
CA ASP A 31 24.37 8.10 -21.86
C ASP A 31 25.32 8.18 -23.07
N ALA A 32 26.32 9.07 -22.95
CA ALA A 32 27.41 9.20 -23.91
C ALA A 32 28.75 9.40 -23.18
N GLY A 33 29.21 8.33 -22.53
CA GLY A 33 30.62 7.95 -22.28
C GLY A 33 31.60 8.97 -21.69
N ALA A 34 32.18 8.65 -20.53
CA ALA A 34 33.59 8.92 -20.23
C ALA A 34 34.12 8.05 -19.09
N GLU A 35 35.13 7.25 -19.39
CA GLU A 35 36.04 6.64 -18.43
C GLU A 35 36.98 7.68 -17.77
N ALA A 36 37.41 7.35 -16.56
CA ALA A 36 38.70 7.63 -15.91
C ALA A 36 39.12 9.08 -15.61
N GLY A 37 39.33 9.35 -14.31
CA GLY A 37 40.18 10.45 -13.83
C GLY A 37 40.19 10.57 -12.31
N ALA A 38 41.13 9.88 -11.66
CA ALA A 38 41.47 10.09 -10.26
C ALA A 38 41.95 11.53 -10.00
N SER A 39 41.60 12.11 -8.84
CA SER A 39 42.58 12.87 -8.05
C SER A 39 42.14 12.99 -6.59
N ASP A 40 43.16 12.79 -5.78
CA ASP A 40 43.34 12.94 -4.35
C ASP A 40 43.53 14.40 -3.92
N GLY A 41 43.36 14.64 -2.62
CA GLY A 41 44.04 15.74 -1.94
C GLY A 41 43.14 16.75 -1.26
N GLY A 42 43.28 16.86 0.07
CA GLY A 42 42.92 18.08 0.79
C GLY A 42 42.41 17.86 2.20
N ALA A 43 43.30 17.46 3.10
CA ALA A 43 43.15 17.72 4.53
C ALA A 43 43.49 19.20 4.84
N ASP A 44 42.92 19.67 5.95
CA ASP A 44 43.28 20.81 6.83
C ASP A 44 42.06 21.69 7.09
N ALA A 45 41.86 22.36 8.23
CA ALA A 45 42.32 22.29 9.62
C ALA A 45 41.51 23.41 10.30
N GLY A 46 41.06 23.23 11.55
CA GLY A 46 40.35 24.32 12.24
C GLY A 46 39.76 23.97 13.59
N ALA A 47 40.63 23.73 14.56
CA ALA A 47 40.32 23.84 15.98
C ALA A 47 40.37 25.32 16.40
N ASP A 48 39.43 25.73 17.26
CA ASP A 48 39.58 26.68 18.38
C ASP A 48 38.16 27.11 18.83
N ALA A 49 37.70 26.75 20.02
CA ALA A 49 38.00 27.30 21.35
C ALA A 49 36.91 28.28 21.80
N GLY A 50 36.25 27.97 22.91
CA GLY A 50 35.25 28.86 23.52
C GLY A 50 34.43 28.17 24.60
N GLY A 51 35.08 27.81 25.71
CA GLY A 51 34.38 27.47 26.94
C GLY A 51 33.83 28.74 27.58
N ASP A 52 32.55 28.72 27.95
CA ASP A 52 31.99 29.66 28.91
C ASP A 52 31.31 28.87 30.03
N ALA A 53 31.95 28.91 31.20
CA ALA A 53 31.47 28.33 32.44
C ALA A 53 30.81 29.45 33.25
N GLY A 54 29.51 29.66 33.03
CA GLY A 54 28.69 30.45 33.93
C GLY A 54 28.47 29.70 35.27
N PRO A 55 28.41 30.41 36.41
CA PRO A 55 28.23 29.77 37.71
C PRO A 55 26.87 29.05 37.80
N ALA A 56 26.90 27.84 38.37
CA ALA A 56 25.72 27.05 38.66
C ALA A 56 24.81 27.79 39.66
N ASP A 57 23.54 27.91 39.32
CA ASP A 57 22.51 28.55 40.15
C ASP A 57 22.24 27.67 41.38
N ALA A 58 22.78 28.09 42.52
CA ALA A 58 22.60 27.42 43.80
C ALA A 58 21.33 27.93 44.49
N GLY A 59 20.17 27.54 43.97
CA GLY A 59 18.91 27.61 44.70
C GLY A 59 18.81 26.47 45.72
N PRO A 60 18.25 26.69 46.92
CA PRO A 60 18.05 25.61 47.89
C PRO A 60 17.13 24.53 47.30
N PRO A 61 17.41 23.23 47.54
CA PRO A 61 16.53 22.16 47.10
C PRO A 61 15.17 22.30 47.77
N ASP A 62 14.11 22.26 46.96
CA ASP A 62 12.73 22.38 47.41
C ASP A 62 12.39 21.17 48.28
N ALA A 63 12.31 21.39 49.60
CA ALA A 63 11.99 20.37 50.60
C ALA A 63 10.46 20.30 50.83
N GLY A 64 9.70 20.24 49.74
CA GLY A 64 8.27 19.95 49.79
C GLY A 64 8.03 18.50 50.23
N PRO A 65 6.92 18.20 50.92
CA PRO A 65 6.49 16.83 51.14
C PRO A 65 6.35 16.13 49.78
N PRO A 66 6.75 14.84 49.63
CA PRO A 66 6.50 14.11 48.40
C PRO A 66 5.00 14.15 48.10
N ASP A 67 4.65 14.64 46.90
CA ASP A 67 3.26 14.67 46.44
C ASP A 67 2.72 13.24 46.46
N ALA A 68 1.79 13.00 47.39
CA ALA A 68 0.98 11.79 47.42
C ALA A 68 -0.14 11.91 46.38
N GLY A 69 0.26 12.07 45.11
CA GLY A 69 -0.62 11.81 44.00
C GLY A 69 -0.97 10.30 43.94
N PRO A 70 -2.10 9.92 43.32
CA PRO A 70 -2.34 8.51 43.01
C PRO A 70 -1.12 7.96 42.29
N ALA A 71 -0.62 6.79 42.70
CA ALA A 71 0.46 6.13 41.99
C ALA A 71 0.12 6.06 40.50
N ASP A 72 1.00 6.58 39.64
CA ASP A 72 0.89 6.43 38.20
C ASP A 72 0.70 4.94 37.91
N ALA A 73 -0.47 4.58 37.37
CA ALA A 73 -0.79 3.22 36.94
C ALA A 73 -0.07 2.85 35.63
N GLY A 74 1.14 3.36 35.45
CA GLY A 74 2.08 3.03 34.39
C GLY A 74 3.37 2.55 35.04
N THR A 75 3.33 1.39 35.69
CA THR A 75 4.57 0.63 35.84
C THR A 75 5.15 0.41 34.45
N ASP A 76 6.42 0.75 34.26
CA ASP A 76 7.31 0.28 33.18
C ASP A 76 7.32 -1.25 33.14
N ALA A 77 6.20 -1.86 32.75
CA ALA A 77 6.16 -3.23 32.34
C ALA A 77 6.90 -3.23 31.00
N GLY A 78 8.21 -3.51 31.06
CA GLY A 78 9.05 -3.66 29.88
C GLY A 78 8.40 -4.60 28.86
N PHE A 79 8.79 -4.46 27.59
CA PHE A 79 8.27 -5.27 26.50
C PHE A 79 8.25 -6.77 26.86
N VAL A 80 7.08 -7.38 26.76
CA VAL A 80 6.89 -8.83 26.96
C VAL A 80 6.66 -9.48 25.59
N PRO A 81 7.63 -10.25 25.07
CA PRO A 81 7.48 -10.92 23.78
C PRO A 81 6.30 -11.90 23.78
N THR A 82 5.49 -11.81 22.73
CA THR A 82 4.37 -12.69 22.39
C THR A 82 4.80 -13.70 21.31
N SER A 83 3.88 -14.56 20.87
CA SER A 83 4.12 -15.52 19.77
C SER A 83 4.44 -14.82 18.45
N VAL A 84 3.92 -13.59 18.26
CA VAL A 84 4.25 -12.72 17.11
C VAL A 84 5.74 -12.38 17.13
N ASP A 85 6.35 -12.17 18.29
CA ASP A 85 7.71 -11.65 18.44
C ASP A 85 8.82 -12.71 18.28
N ARG A 86 8.44 -13.95 17.96
CA ARG A 86 9.37 -15.08 17.80
C ARG A 86 9.47 -15.46 16.33
N PRO A 87 10.67 -15.66 15.76
CA PRO A 87 10.78 -16.18 14.40
C PRO A 87 10.31 -17.64 14.36
N CYS A 88 9.66 -18.04 13.27
CA CYS A 88 9.33 -19.43 12.99
C CYS A 88 10.08 -19.91 11.76
N GLY A 89 10.89 -20.96 11.93
CA GLY A 89 11.71 -21.54 10.86
C GLY A 89 10.96 -22.52 9.94
N THR A 90 9.65 -22.65 10.11
CA THR A 90 8.79 -23.55 9.33
C THR A 90 7.71 -22.73 8.63
N ASP A 91 7.50 -22.99 7.35
CA ASP A 91 6.44 -22.34 6.58
C ASP A 91 5.08 -22.57 7.27
N TRP A 92 4.24 -21.53 7.37
CA TRP A 92 3.00 -21.63 8.16
C TRP A 92 2.03 -22.67 7.59
N THR A 93 2.07 -22.90 6.27
CA THR A 93 1.29 -23.96 5.60
C THR A 93 1.73 -25.38 5.94
N ASP A 94 2.96 -25.55 6.45
CA ASP A 94 3.59 -26.85 6.69
C ASP A 94 3.60 -27.23 8.17
N LEU A 95 3.01 -26.39 9.03
CA LEU A 95 2.90 -26.67 10.46
C LEU A 95 1.98 -27.88 10.69
N VAL A 96 2.50 -28.85 11.45
CA VAL A 96 1.81 -30.08 11.84
C VAL A 96 1.85 -30.25 13.35
N ASP A 97 0.81 -30.85 13.92
CA ASP A 97 0.77 -31.10 15.36
C ASP A 97 1.72 -32.25 15.77
N PRO A 98 2.47 -32.10 16.89
CA PRO A 98 2.55 -30.90 17.74
C PRO A 98 3.44 -29.81 17.13
N VAL A 99 2.94 -28.57 17.11
CA VAL A 99 3.69 -27.41 16.60
C VAL A 99 4.88 -27.07 17.53
N ALA A 100 6.03 -26.75 16.93
CA ALA A 100 7.22 -26.33 17.67
C ALA A 100 6.94 -25.06 18.51
N PRO A 101 7.47 -24.93 19.75
CA PRO A 101 7.18 -23.80 20.63
C PRO A 101 7.46 -22.41 20.04
N GLU A 102 8.45 -22.30 19.17
CA GLU A 102 8.82 -21.08 18.43
C GLU A 102 7.79 -20.69 17.35
N CYS A 103 7.05 -21.66 16.83
CA CYS A 103 6.02 -21.50 15.81
C CYS A 103 4.59 -21.49 16.39
N ALA A 104 4.45 -21.56 17.72
CA ALA A 104 3.15 -21.55 18.38
C ALA A 104 2.27 -20.36 17.94
N GLY A 105 0.96 -20.57 17.90
CA GLY A 105 -0.04 -19.56 17.56
C GLY A 105 -0.25 -19.29 16.07
N ARG A 106 0.66 -19.75 15.20
CA ARG A 106 0.54 -19.63 13.74
C ARG A 106 -0.50 -20.58 13.17
N SER A 107 -1.30 -20.07 12.23
CA SER A 107 -2.27 -20.89 11.52
C SER A 107 -2.59 -20.32 10.15
N VAL A 108 -2.86 -21.23 9.21
CA VAL A 108 -3.45 -20.92 7.91
C VAL A 108 -4.76 -21.68 7.78
N THR A 109 -5.82 -21.02 7.30
CA THR A 109 -7.15 -21.63 7.14
C THR A 109 -7.74 -21.22 5.80
N ASP A 110 -8.35 -22.17 5.09
CA ASP A 110 -9.10 -21.89 3.86
C ASP A 110 -10.44 -21.25 4.27
N VAL A 111 -10.75 -20.07 3.72
CA VAL A 111 -11.94 -19.28 4.14
C VAL A 111 -12.94 -19.05 3.01
N ALA A 112 -12.52 -19.14 1.75
CA ALA A 112 -13.42 -19.11 0.60
C ALA A 112 -12.85 -19.92 -0.58
N ILE A 113 -13.74 -20.34 -1.48
CA ILE A 113 -13.40 -21.19 -2.65
C ILE A 113 -14.04 -20.57 -3.92
N PRO A 114 -13.55 -19.39 -4.38
CA PRO A 114 -13.98 -18.86 -5.68
C PRO A 114 -13.43 -19.73 -6.82
N PHE A 115 -14.05 -19.65 -8.00
CA PHE A 115 -13.53 -20.32 -9.20
C PHE A 115 -12.14 -19.78 -9.61
N ALA A 116 -12.02 -18.45 -9.67
CA ALA A 116 -10.77 -17.70 -9.80
C ALA A 116 -10.97 -16.29 -9.22
N THR A 117 -9.88 -15.61 -8.87
CA THR A 117 -9.93 -14.24 -8.37
C THR A 117 -8.84 -13.36 -8.97
N THR A 118 -9.14 -12.06 -9.09
CA THR A 118 -8.23 -11.02 -9.59
C THR A 118 -8.10 -9.85 -8.62
N GLY A 119 -8.73 -9.93 -7.45
CA GLY A 119 -8.73 -8.84 -6.48
C GLY A 119 -9.17 -9.35 -5.13
N LEU A 120 -8.51 -8.85 -4.09
CA LEU A 120 -8.67 -9.28 -2.71
C LEU A 120 -8.56 -8.05 -1.82
N ALA A 121 -9.46 -7.90 -0.86
CA ALA A 121 -9.36 -6.87 0.17
C ALA A 121 -9.78 -7.43 1.53
N LEU A 122 -9.04 -7.07 2.58
CA LEU A 122 -9.26 -7.50 3.95
C LEU A 122 -9.58 -6.27 4.82
N GLY A 123 -10.60 -6.42 5.64
CA GLY A 123 -10.95 -5.49 6.69
C GLY A 123 -10.98 -6.18 8.04
N PHE A 124 -10.42 -5.52 9.05
CA PHE A 124 -10.55 -5.95 10.44
C PHE A 124 -11.26 -4.89 11.28
N ALA A 125 -12.35 -5.25 11.94
CA ALA A 125 -13.04 -4.40 12.90
C ALA A 125 -13.84 -5.22 13.90
N ARG A 126 -13.93 -4.76 15.15
CA ARG A 126 -14.70 -5.41 16.23
C ARG A 126 -14.42 -6.92 16.35
N ASP A 127 -13.15 -7.28 16.37
CA ASP A 127 -12.72 -8.69 16.48
C ASP A 127 -13.33 -9.58 15.38
N THR A 128 -13.57 -9.01 14.21
CA THR A 128 -14.14 -9.67 13.05
C THR A 128 -13.27 -9.34 11.84
N VAL A 129 -12.96 -10.38 11.07
CA VAL A 129 -12.32 -10.26 9.77
C VAL A 129 -13.39 -10.35 8.70
N THR A 130 -13.37 -9.42 7.76
CA THR A 130 -14.15 -9.46 6.54
C THR A 130 -13.19 -9.46 5.36
N ILE A 131 -13.33 -10.42 4.44
CA ILE A 131 -12.55 -10.47 3.21
C ILE A 131 -13.52 -10.31 2.05
N ALA A 132 -13.26 -9.35 1.17
CA ALA A 132 -13.87 -9.24 -0.14
C ALA A 132 -12.94 -9.85 -1.18
N TYR A 133 -13.50 -10.54 -2.17
CA TYR A 133 -12.74 -11.11 -3.27
C TYR A 133 -13.55 -11.02 -4.56
N ASN A 134 -12.90 -10.70 -5.67
CA ASN A 134 -13.54 -10.82 -6.98
C ASN A 134 -13.60 -12.30 -7.35
N GLU A 135 -14.78 -12.83 -7.61
CA GLU A 135 -14.98 -14.17 -8.13
C GLU A 135 -15.30 -14.07 -9.62
N LEU A 136 -14.39 -14.57 -10.46
CA LEU A 136 -14.61 -14.66 -11.90
C LEU A 136 -15.46 -15.90 -12.22
N ASP A 137 -16.55 -15.70 -12.96
CA ASP A 137 -17.37 -16.75 -13.57
C ASP A 137 -17.15 -16.75 -15.08
N GLY A 138 -15.90 -16.94 -15.51
CA GLY A 138 -15.47 -16.86 -16.91
C GLY A 138 -14.75 -15.55 -17.28
N PRO A 139 -14.48 -15.30 -18.58
CA PRO A 139 -13.68 -14.17 -19.04
C PRO A 139 -14.39 -12.81 -18.94
N ASP A 140 -15.73 -12.79 -18.98
CA ASP A 140 -16.54 -11.57 -19.14
C ASP A 140 -17.62 -11.41 -18.05
N SER A 141 -17.50 -12.17 -16.95
CA SER A 141 -18.40 -12.09 -15.80
C SER A 141 -17.63 -12.29 -14.51
N GLY A 142 -17.83 -11.37 -13.56
CA GLY A 142 -17.34 -11.51 -12.19
C GLY A 142 -18.28 -10.87 -11.20
N ARG A 143 -18.24 -11.33 -9.94
CA ARG A 143 -18.96 -10.74 -8.81
C ARG A 143 -18.00 -10.54 -7.65
N VAL A 144 -18.26 -9.56 -6.79
CA VAL A 144 -17.49 -9.46 -5.55
C VAL A 144 -18.22 -10.22 -4.46
N GLY A 145 -17.62 -11.32 -4.01
CA GLY A 145 -18.06 -12.07 -2.83
C GLY A 145 -17.47 -11.45 -1.56
N THR A 146 -18.12 -11.69 -0.42
CA THR A 146 -17.52 -11.43 0.88
C THR A 146 -17.61 -12.66 1.77
N VAL A 147 -16.64 -12.80 2.68
CA VAL A 147 -16.68 -13.77 3.77
C VAL A 147 -16.37 -13.05 5.07
N THR A 148 -17.00 -13.48 6.17
CA THR A 148 -16.82 -12.88 7.48
C THR A 148 -16.69 -13.95 8.56
N PHE A 149 -15.79 -13.74 9.52
CA PHE A 149 -15.52 -14.65 10.63
C PHE A 149 -14.85 -13.97 11.82
N SER A 150 -14.89 -14.62 12.98
CA SER A 150 -14.02 -14.29 14.10
C SER A 150 -12.59 -14.79 13.79
N PRO A 151 -11.53 -13.99 14.01
CA PRO A 151 -10.16 -14.42 13.80
C PRO A 151 -9.76 -15.60 14.71
N ASP A 152 -10.48 -15.84 15.81
CA ASP A 152 -10.23 -16.97 16.71
C ASP A 152 -10.86 -18.29 16.22
N ASP A 153 -11.76 -18.21 15.26
CA ASP A 153 -12.40 -19.35 14.61
C ASP A 153 -12.57 -19.11 13.09
N PRO A 154 -11.47 -19.03 12.33
CA PRO A 154 -11.54 -18.77 10.89
C PRO A 154 -12.25 -19.89 10.11
N ALA A 155 -12.33 -21.10 10.68
CA ALA A 155 -13.10 -22.20 10.10
C ALA A 155 -14.62 -21.95 10.11
N SER A 156 -15.10 -20.98 10.90
CA SER A 156 -16.50 -20.51 10.91
C SER A 156 -16.83 -19.49 9.81
N ALA A 157 -15.88 -19.22 8.91
CA ALA A 157 -16.04 -18.41 7.71
C ALA A 157 -17.41 -18.60 7.06
N THR A 158 -18.20 -17.53 7.05
CA THR A 158 -19.55 -17.52 6.50
C THR A 158 -19.63 -16.51 5.36
N ALA A 159 -20.22 -16.93 4.24
CA ALA A 159 -20.46 -16.05 3.11
C ALA A 159 -21.34 -14.85 3.53
N GLY A 160 -20.87 -13.65 3.20
CA GLY A 160 -21.58 -12.39 3.39
C GLY A 160 -22.35 -11.96 2.13
N PRO A 161 -22.76 -10.68 2.05
CA PRO A 161 -23.40 -10.15 0.85
C PRO A 161 -22.43 -10.13 -0.34
N SER A 162 -22.96 -10.23 -1.55
CA SER A 162 -22.22 -10.07 -2.80
C SER A 162 -22.57 -8.76 -3.50
N ILE A 163 -21.66 -8.27 -4.34
CA ILE A 163 -21.92 -7.22 -5.33
C ILE A 163 -22.02 -7.92 -6.68
N GLU A 164 -23.23 -7.94 -7.22
CA GLU A 164 -23.50 -8.50 -8.53
C GLU A 164 -23.16 -7.48 -9.64
N PRO A 165 -22.82 -7.96 -10.84
CA PRO A 165 -22.71 -7.07 -12.00
C PRO A 165 -24.05 -6.39 -12.32
N ASP A 166 -23.99 -5.15 -12.79
CA ASP A 166 -25.14 -4.37 -13.23
C ASP A 166 -25.82 -4.99 -14.47
N SER A 167 -25.04 -5.73 -15.27
CA SER A 167 -25.50 -6.41 -16.48
C SER A 167 -25.22 -7.92 -16.47
N VAL A 168 -25.96 -8.68 -17.30
CA VAL A 168 -25.85 -10.15 -17.37
C VAL A 168 -24.68 -10.60 -18.26
N LEU A 169 -24.06 -9.70 -19.03
CA LEU A 169 -22.98 -10.01 -19.98
C LEU A 169 -22.00 -8.85 -20.08
N GLY A 170 -20.69 -9.11 -19.94
CA GLY A 170 -19.64 -8.12 -20.19
C GLY A 170 -19.24 -7.27 -18.99
N ASP A 171 -19.58 -7.70 -17.78
CA ASP A 171 -19.29 -6.98 -16.54
C ASP A 171 -18.29 -7.78 -15.70
N VAL A 172 -17.09 -7.25 -15.55
CA VAL A 172 -16.08 -7.75 -14.60
C VAL A 172 -16.06 -6.79 -13.41
N VAL A 173 -16.68 -7.19 -12.32
CA VAL A 173 -16.73 -6.40 -11.09
C VAL A 173 -15.41 -6.52 -10.35
N GLY A 174 -14.63 -5.44 -10.23
CA GLY A 174 -13.44 -5.42 -9.35
C GLY A 174 -12.15 -5.89 -10.00
N VAL A 175 -11.67 -5.09 -10.96
CA VAL A 175 -10.29 -5.23 -11.50
C VAL A 175 -9.26 -4.97 -10.41
N ASP A 176 -9.59 -4.10 -9.46
CA ASP A 176 -8.86 -3.86 -8.23
C ASP A 176 -9.83 -3.46 -7.11
N MET A 177 -9.46 -3.70 -5.85
CA MET A 177 -10.28 -3.37 -4.68
C MET A 177 -9.46 -3.18 -3.41
N ARG A 178 -9.92 -2.27 -2.55
CA ARG A 178 -9.34 -2.03 -1.22
C ARG A 178 -10.41 -1.74 -0.18
N MET A 179 -10.14 -2.10 1.07
CA MET A 179 -11.12 -2.02 2.16
C MET A 179 -10.57 -1.26 3.37
N ALA A 180 -11.22 -0.16 3.73
CA ALA A 180 -10.99 0.51 5.00
C ALA A 180 -12.07 0.14 6.02
N SER A 181 -11.67 -0.16 7.25
CA SER A 181 -12.59 -0.59 8.30
C SER A 181 -12.67 0.41 9.43
N ALA A 182 -13.87 0.90 9.73
CA ALA A 182 -14.10 1.73 10.90
C ALA A 182 -14.17 0.84 12.17
N PRO A 183 -13.71 1.33 13.34
CA PRO A 183 -13.84 0.62 14.61
C PRO A 183 -15.29 0.23 14.96
N THR A 184 -16.27 0.88 14.33
CA THR A 184 -17.70 0.55 14.46
C THR A 184 -18.14 -0.70 13.69
N GLY A 185 -17.24 -1.45 13.05
CA GLY A 185 -17.60 -2.61 12.22
C GLY A 185 -18.33 -2.20 10.93
N VAL A 186 -18.01 -1.01 10.43
CA VAL A 186 -18.46 -0.54 9.11
C VAL A 186 -17.25 -0.64 8.19
N HIS A 187 -17.42 -1.27 7.03
CA HIS A 187 -16.36 -1.39 6.05
C HIS A 187 -16.69 -0.54 4.83
N HIS A 188 -15.67 0.11 4.28
CA HIS A 188 -15.75 0.88 3.05
C HIS A 188 -14.88 0.19 2.01
N LEU A 189 -15.51 -0.32 0.96
CA LEU A 189 -14.85 -1.05 -0.12
C LEU A 189 -14.79 -0.16 -1.36
N ALA A 190 -13.60 0.32 -1.69
CA ALA A 190 -13.35 0.95 -2.98
C ALA A 190 -13.12 -0.12 -4.04
N LEU A 191 -13.63 0.13 -5.25
CA LEU A 191 -13.68 -0.84 -6.31
C LEU A 191 -13.43 -0.18 -7.68
N TRP A 192 -12.52 -0.77 -8.45
CA TRP A 192 -12.46 -0.53 -9.89
C TRP A 192 -13.48 -1.40 -10.63
N TYR A 193 -14.60 -0.80 -11.02
CA TYR A 193 -15.70 -1.51 -11.68
C TYR A 193 -15.55 -1.44 -13.20
N ARG A 194 -15.33 -2.59 -13.85
CA ARG A 194 -15.23 -2.71 -15.31
C ARG A 194 -16.52 -3.28 -15.89
N SER A 195 -17.17 -2.52 -16.76
CA SER A 195 -18.29 -3.01 -17.58
C SER A 195 -18.10 -2.61 -19.05
N ASP A 196 -18.62 -3.43 -19.95
CA ASP A 196 -18.74 -3.13 -21.38
C ASP A 196 -19.56 -1.86 -21.67
N PHE A 197 -20.39 -1.41 -20.72
CA PHE A 197 -21.16 -0.18 -20.81
C PHE A 197 -20.43 1.05 -20.25
N GLY A 198 -19.22 0.86 -19.70
CA GLY A 198 -18.37 1.91 -19.16
C GLY A 198 -17.75 1.51 -17.83
N HIS A 199 -16.57 2.07 -17.55
CA HIS A 199 -15.82 1.78 -16.34
C HIS A 199 -15.98 2.90 -15.31
N THR A 200 -15.99 2.54 -14.02
CA THR A 200 -16.21 3.48 -12.93
C THR A 200 -15.38 3.11 -11.70
N VAL A 201 -14.98 4.11 -10.92
CA VAL A 201 -14.52 3.90 -9.54
C VAL A 201 -15.73 4.05 -8.62
N ARG A 202 -15.99 3.03 -7.79
CA ARG A 202 -17.14 2.98 -6.88
C ARG A 202 -16.69 2.81 -5.43
N LEU A 203 -17.49 3.33 -4.51
CA LEU A 203 -17.34 3.10 -3.07
C LEU A 203 -18.61 2.46 -2.52
N TYR A 204 -18.46 1.26 -1.97
CA TYR A 204 -19.51 0.55 -1.25
C TYR A 204 -19.31 0.72 0.25
N THR A 205 -20.41 0.78 0.99
CA THR A 205 -20.40 0.73 2.45
C THR A 205 -21.08 -0.53 2.91
N LEU A 206 -20.34 -1.40 3.60
CA LEU A 206 -20.85 -2.61 4.23
C LEU A 206 -21.15 -2.32 5.70
N ARG A 207 -22.41 -2.43 6.08
CA ARG A 207 -22.88 -2.21 7.45
C ARG A 207 -23.86 -3.32 7.82
N SER A 208 -23.62 -3.98 8.94
CA SER A 208 -24.53 -5.01 9.47
C SER A 208 -24.84 -6.12 8.45
N GLY A 209 -23.85 -6.53 7.66
CA GLY A 209 -23.98 -7.61 6.68
C GLY A 209 -24.72 -7.23 5.39
N LEU A 210 -24.91 -5.93 5.11
CA LEU A 210 -25.55 -5.44 3.89
C LEU A 210 -24.71 -4.34 3.23
N PHE A 211 -24.60 -4.38 1.90
CA PHE A 211 -24.07 -3.27 1.13
C PHE A 211 -25.13 -2.17 0.95
N GLU A 212 -24.75 -0.94 1.26
CA GLU A 212 -25.49 0.26 0.89
C GLU A 212 -25.35 0.54 -0.61
N VAL A 213 -26.21 1.42 -1.16
CA VAL A 213 -26.11 1.85 -2.57
C VAL A 213 -24.72 2.49 -2.80
N PRO A 214 -23.97 2.07 -3.84
CA PRO A 214 -22.63 2.59 -4.04
C PRO A 214 -22.63 4.05 -4.44
N VAL A 215 -21.59 4.76 -4.03
CA VAL A 215 -21.27 6.09 -4.55
C VAL A 215 -20.35 5.92 -5.76
N VAL A 216 -20.75 6.46 -6.91
CA VAL A 216 -19.89 6.53 -8.10
C VAL A 216 -18.96 7.74 -7.97
N LEU A 217 -17.66 7.48 -7.83
CA LEU A 217 -16.64 8.50 -7.60
C LEU A 217 -16.03 9.01 -8.90
N ALA A 218 -15.89 8.14 -9.90
CA ALA A 218 -15.43 8.50 -11.23
C ALA A 218 -16.17 7.69 -12.29
N SER A 219 -16.32 8.25 -13.49
CA SER A 219 -16.96 7.58 -14.63
C SER A 219 -16.15 7.85 -15.90
N GLY A 220 -16.12 6.87 -16.80
CA GLY A 220 -15.31 6.96 -18.01
C GLY A 220 -13.81 6.84 -17.75
N VAL A 221 -13.43 6.15 -16.67
CA VAL A 221 -12.05 5.71 -16.43
C VAL A 221 -11.68 4.57 -17.39
N GLY A 222 -10.41 4.18 -17.46
CA GLY A 222 -9.95 3.04 -18.24
C GLY A 222 -10.51 1.68 -17.82
N PRO A 223 -10.29 0.62 -18.62
CA PRO A 223 -10.69 -0.75 -18.27
C PRO A 223 -9.94 -1.33 -17.08
N SER A 224 -8.79 -0.77 -16.71
CA SER A 224 -7.98 -1.16 -15.54
C SER A 224 -7.42 0.06 -14.82
N GLY A 225 -7.06 -0.16 -13.57
CA GLY A 225 -6.45 0.81 -12.69
C GLY A 225 -6.43 0.25 -11.27
N VAL A 226 -5.84 1.01 -10.36
CA VAL A 226 -5.76 0.67 -8.94
C VAL A 226 -6.52 1.69 -8.11
N VAL A 227 -7.08 1.25 -6.99
CA VAL A 227 -7.85 2.07 -6.06
C VAL A 227 -7.34 1.86 -4.65
N ASP A 228 -7.48 2.88 -3.81
CA ASP A 228 -7.36 2.70 -2.38
C ASP A 228 -8.32 3.60 -1.61
N VAL A 229 -8.62 3.23 -0.37
CA VAL A 229 -9.53 3.93 0.53
C VAL A 229 -8.97 4.03 1.94
N ALA A 230 -9.10 5.21 2.53
CA ALA A 230 -8.81 5.45 3.94
C ALA A 230 -9.98 6.16 4.63
N ILE A 231 -10.04 6.03 5.96
CA ILE A 231 -10.98 6.77 6.81
C ILE A 231 -10.13 7.74 7.64
N ASP A 232 -10.29 9.04 7.41
CA ASP A 232 -9.53 10.04 8.17
C ASP A 232 -9.97 10.12 9.64
N SER A 233 -9.21 10.83 10.47
CA SER A 233 -9.51 10.93 11.90
C SER A 233 -10.85 11.61 12.22
N ASP A 234 -11.47 12.31 11.27
CA ASP A 234 -12.80 12.91 11.40
C ASP A 234 -13.91 11.94 10.97
N GLY A 235 -13.55 10.71 10.58
CA GLY A 235 -14.46 9.69 10.09
C GLY A 235 -14.86 9.86 8.63
N ARG A 236 -14.18 10.73 7.87
CA ARG A 236 -14.50 10.96 6.45
C ARG A 236 -13.76 9.98 5.56
N ARG A 237 -14.47 9.50 4.55
CA ARG A 237 -13.93 8.56 3.56
C ARG A 237 -13.09 9.31 2.53
N VAL A 238 -11.88 8.83 2.27
CA VAL A 238 -11.01 9.32 1.19
C VAL A 238 -10.73 8.15 0.28
N VAL A 239 -10.95 8.34 -1.02
CA VAL A 239 -10.67 7.33 -2.04
C VAL A 239 -9.73 7.95 -3.06
N ALA A 240 -8.68 7.22 -3.40
CA ALA A 240 -7.76 7.58 -4.46
C ALA A 240 -7.67 6.45 -5.47
N TRP A 241 -7.27 6.81 -6.69
CA TRP A 241 -7.11 5.85 -7.76
C TRP A 241 -6.06 6.30 -8.75
N HIS A 242 -5.49 5.31 -9.45
CA HIS A 242 -4.69 5.49 -10.64
C HIS A 242 -5.42 4.85 -11.82
N ASP A 243 -5.55 5.58 -12.92
CA ASP A 243 -6.13 5.08 -14.17
C ASP A 243 -5.05 4.72 -15.18
N ASP A 244 -4.85 3.44 -15.43
CA ASP A 244 -3.79 2.92 -16.33
C ASP A 244 -3.94 3.46 -17.77
N THR A 245 -5.15 3.85 -18.18
CA THR A 245 -5.38 4.37 -19.55
C THR A 245 -5.06 5.84 -19.69
N SER A 246 -5.35 6.63 -18.65
CA SER A 246 -5.14 8.08 -18.69
C SER A 246 -3.87 8.52 -17.96
N GLY A 247 -3.23 7.62 -17.20
CA GLY A 247 -2.09 7.89 -16.32
C GLY A 247 -2.44 8.85 -15.18
N ARG A 248 -3.73 8.97 -14.81
CA ARG A 248 -4.20 9.97 -13.83
C ARG A 248 -4.20 9.37 -12.44
N ASN A 249 -3.40 9.95 -11.54
CA ASN A 249 -3.48 9.73 -10.10
C ASN A 249 -4.42 10.79 -9.51
N ALA A 250 -5.55 10.38 -8.97
CA ALA A 250 -6.58 11.28 -8.47
C ALA A 250 -7.16 10.82 -7.14
N ALA A 251 -7.77 11.76 -6.41
CA ALA A 251 -8.43 11.49 -5.14
C ALA A 251 -9.73 12.28 -4.98
N ARG A 252 -10.64 11.72 -4.19
CA ARG A 252 -11.82 12.40 -3.65
C ARG A 252 -11.93 12.14 -2.16
N ARG A 253 -12.45 13.14 -1.47
CA ARG A 253 -12.73 13.09 -0.04
C ARG A 253 -14.20 13.39 0.18
N GLU A 254 -14.81 12.64 1.08
CA GLU A 254 -16.16 12.91 1.56
C GLU A 254 -16.25 14.32 2.14
N ASP A 255 -17.31 15.03 1.78
CA ASP A 255 -17.63 16.31 2.38
C ASP A 255 -18.52 16.14 3.62
N GLY A 256 -18.60 17.17 4.46
CA GLY A 256 -19.43 17.15 5.67
C GLY A 256 -20.94 17.05 5.41
N SER A 257 -21.40 16.97 4.15
CA SER A 257 -22.80 16.78 3.78
C SER A 257 -23.17 15.34 3.44
N GLY A 258 -22.20 14.41 3.51
CA GLY A 258 -22.36 13.01 3.11
C GLY A 258 -22.17 12.78 1.61
N GLY A 259 -21.77 13.82 0.86
CA GLY A 259 -21.35 13.75 -0.54
C GLY A 259 -19.82 13.62 -0.66
N PHE A 260 -19.30 13.77 -1.88
CA PHE A 260 -17.85 13.83 -2.12
C PHE A 260 -17.49 15.16 -2.77
N ALA A 261 -16.39 15.74 -2.30
CA ALA A 261 -15.78 16.89 -2.94
C ALA A 261 -15.38 16.56 -4.39
N PRO A 262 -15.24 17.58 -5.27
CA PRO A 262 -14.76 17.39 -6.63
C PRO A 262 -13.42 16.67 -6.66
N GLU A 263 -13.19 15.92 -7.74
CA GLU A 263 -11.92 15.24 -8.01
C GLU A 263 -10.73 16.19 -7.87
N ARG A 264 -9.68 15.69 -7.20
CA ARG A 264 -8.38 16.33 -7.15
C ARG A 264 -7.39 15.45 -7.90
N LEU A 265 -6.86 15.99 -9.00
CA LEU A 265 -5.70 15.41 -9.68
C LEU A 265 -4.49 15.61 -8.78
N LEU A 266 -3.87 14.51 -8.34
CA LEU A 266 -2.61 14.54 -7.61
C LEU A 266 -1.48 14.74 -8.61
N ARG A 267 -1.36 13.85 -9.59
CA ARG A 267 -0.36 13.91 -10.67
C ARG A 267 -0.83 13.11 -11.88
N ALA A 268 -0.41 13.52 -13.08
CA ALA A 268 -0.55 12.72 -14.28
C ALA A 268 0.82 12.17 -14.70
N ASP A 269 0.81 10.97 -15.27
CA ASP A 269 2.00 10.35 -15.86
C ASP A 269 2.51 11.13 -17.07
N GLY A 270 3.81 10.97 -17.33
CA GLY A 270 4.47 11.58 -18.48
C GLY A 270 4.09 10.95 -19.83
N ASP A 271 3.80 9.64 -19.84
CA ASP A 271 3.34 8.90 -21.02
C ASP A 271 2.16 7.99 -20.65
N SER A 272 0.95 8.36 -21.06
CA SER A 272 -0.28 7.62 -20.76
C SER A 272 -0.42 6.30 -21.54
N ARG A 273 0.59 5.88 -22.32
CA ARG A 273 0.59 4.61 -23.08
C ARG A 273 1.32 3.49 -22.34
N LEU A 274 1.67 3.71 -21.09
CA LEU A 274 2.19 2.67 -20.22
C LEU A 274 1.25 1.49 -20.21
N VAL A 275 1.82 0.33 -20.52
CA VAL A 275 1.14 -0.95 -20.42
C VAL A 275 1.59 -1.53 -19.09
N GLY A 276 0.74 -1.44 -18.06
CA GLY A 276 1.03 -1.90 -16.70
C GLY A 276 0.14 -1.21 -15.67
N HIS A 277 0.04 -1.78 -14.48
CA HIS A 277 -0.72 -1.19 -13.38
C HIS A 277 0.09 -0.06 -12.75
N GLY A 278 -0.51 1.11 -12.56
CA GLY A 278 0.03 2.06 -11.60
C GLY A 278 -0.10 1.51 -10.17
N ALA A 279 0.48 2.22 -9.20
CA ALA A 279 0.29 1.92 -7.78
C ALA A 279 -0.24 3.16 -7.07
N ILE A 280 -1.17 2.99 -6.13
CA ILE A 280 -1.63 4.06 -5.24
C ILE A 280 -2.06 3.47 -3.90
N SER A 281 -1.68 4.13 -2.81
CA SER A 281 -2.05 3.76 -1.46
C SER A 281 -2.26 5.00 -0.59
N LEU A 282 -3.13 4.87 0.40
CA LEU A 282 -3.61 5.88 1.33
C LEU A 282 -3.44 5.41 2.77
N ALA A 283 -2.87 6.28 3.60
CA ALA A 283 -2.88 6.11 5.05
C ALA A 283 -3.47 7.32 5.75
N ALA A 284 -4.38 7.08 6.68
CA ALA A 284 -4.93 8.14 7.52
C ALA A 284 -3.92 8.61 8.57
N GLY A 285 -3.75 9.92 8.70
CA GLY A 285 -2.97 10.55 9.75
C GLY A 285 -3.84 11.34 10.73
N ALA A 286 -3.19 12.03 11.67
CA ALA A 286 -3.87 12.84 12.67
C ALA A 286 -4.45 14.15 12.09
N GLY A 287 -5.52 14.66 12.70
CA GLY A 287 -6.08 15.97 12.33
C GLY A 287 -6.72 16.00 10.94
N GLY A 288 -7.27 14.87 10.50
CA GLY A 288 -7.90 14.70 9.21
C GLY A 288 -6.89 14.64 8.06
N THR A 289 -5.60 14.44 8.31
CA THR A 289 -4.64 14.24 7.22
C THR A 289 -4.80 12.87 6.59
N VAL A 290 -4.51 12.77 5.30
CA VAL A 290 -4.39 11.51 4.57
C VAL A 290 -3.14 11.60 3.71
N HIS A 291 -2.30 10.58 3.84
CA HIS A 291 -1.04 10.42 3.16
C HIS A 291 -1.30 9.60 1.91
N ALA A 292 -0.93 10.08 0.73
CA ALA A 292 -1.04 9.32 -0.51
C ALA A 292 0.36 9.05 -1.06
N ALA A 293 0.67 7.78 -1.28
CA ALA A 293 1.86 7.33 -2.00
C ALA A 293 1.44 6.66 -3.30
N PHE A 294 2.17 6.89 -4.38
CA PHE A 294 1.81 6.37 -5.70
C PHE A 294 2.99 6.26 -6.63
N GLN A 295 2.89 5.39 -7.61
CA GLN A 295 3.82 5.33 -8.73
C GLN A 295 3.53 6.47 -9.70
N TRP A 296 4.53 7.30 -9.97
CA TRP A 296 4.48 8.25 -11.07
C TRP A 296 5.32 7.74 -12.22
N ALA A 297 4.67 7.45 -13.32
CA ALA A 297 5.35 6.86 -14.45
C ALA A 297 5.72 7.95 -15.47
N ILE A 298 7.01 8.05 -15.74
CA ILE A 298 7.63 9.17 -16.45
C ILE A 298 7.72 8.85 -17.95
N THR A 299 8.15 7.63 -18.25
CA THR A 299 8.25 7.05 -19.58
C THR A 299 7.83 5.58 -19.51
N LEU A 300 7.72 4.90 -20.65
CA LEU A 300 7.44 3.45 -20.69
C LEU A 300 8.41 2.61 -19.83
N ALA A 301 9.63 3.08 -19.61
CA ALA A 301 10.69 2.31 -18.95
C ALA A 301 11.21 2.97 -17.65
N ALA A 302 10.59 4.08 -17.23
CA ALA A 302 11.02 4.83 -16.06
C ALA A 302 9.84 5.31 -15.23
N SER A 303 9.87 5.03 -13.93
CA SER A 303 8.89 5.50 -12.95
C SER A 303 9.56 5.86 -11.62
N ALA A 304 8.89 6.67 -10.82
CA ALA A 304 9.37 7.08 -9.51
C ALA A 304 8.24 7.02 -8.47
N PRO A 305 8.53 6.57 -7.24
CA PRO A 305 7.59 6.70 -6.13
C PRO A 305 7.37 8.17 -5.83
N SER A 306 6.11 8.55 -5.65
CA SER A 306 5.68 9.92 -5.39
C SER A 306 4.76 9.96 -4.17
N TYR A 307 4.71 11.11 -3.53
CA TYR A 307 3.97 11.34 -2.29
C TYR A 307 3.21 12.66 -2.34
N SER A 308 1.98 12.68 -1.82
CA SER A 308 1.20 13.90 -1.58
C SER A 308 0.46 13.80 -0.24
N LEU A 309 0.37 14.93 0.48
CA LEU A 309 -0.35 15.03 1.74
C LEU A 309 -1.69 15.75 1.51
N GLY A 310 -2.78 15.07 1.83
CA GLY A 310 -4.12 15.61 1.86
C GLY A 310 -4.50 16.10 3.24
N THR A 311 -4.91 17.36 3.35
CA THR A 311 -5.61 17.92 4.52
C THR A 311 -7.11 18.03 4.20
N PRO A 312 -7.98 18.32 5.18
CA PRO A 312 -9.39 18.56 4.90
C PRO A 312 -9.66 19.68 3.87
N ALA A 313 -8.73 20.62 3.68
CA ALA A 313 -8.89 21.77 2.79
C ALA A 313 -8.17 21.63 1.43
N MET A 314 -7.06 20.91 1.38
CA MET A 314 -6.18 20.90 0.21
C MET A 314 -5.25 19.67 0.17
N TRP A 315 -4.74 19.37 -1.02
CA TRP A 315 -3.62 18.46 -1.24
C TRP A 315 -2.35 19.26 -1.49
N THR A 316 -1.21 18.79 -1.00
CA THR A 316 0.09 19.36 -1.36
C THR A 316 0.48 18.97 -2.78
N SER A 317 1.33 19.77 -3.42
CA SER A 317 1.99 19.34 -4.65
C SER A 317 2.71 18.00 -4.41
N PRO A 318 2.63 17.04 -5.36
CA PRO A 318 3.37 15.80 -5.26
C PRO A 318 4.88 16.03 -5.14
N THR A 319 5.52 15.24 -4.30
CA THR A 319 6.99 15.18 -4.18
C THR A 319 7.45 13.79 -4.62
N THR A 320 8.48 13.73 -5.46
CA THR A 320 9.14 12.47 -5.82
C THR A 320 10.03 12.00 -4.65
N ILE A 321 9.86 10.76 -4.21
CA ILE A 321 10.52 10.19 -3.02
C ILE A 321 11.96 9.77 -3.33
N ASP A 322 12.14 9.05 -4.44
CA ASP A 322 13.39 8.47 -4.92
C ASP A 322 13.38 8.54 -6.46
N ASN A 323 14.46 8.12 -7.10
CA ASN A 323 14.62 8.07 -8.55
C ASN A 323 14.47 9.45 -9.21
N THR A 324 15.15 10.45 -8.64
CA THR A 324 15.18 11.84 -9.15
C THR A 324 16.01 12.02 -10.43
N VAL A 325 16.60 10.94 -10.94
CA VAL A 325 17.31 10.88 -12.23
C VAL A 325 16.54 9.92 -13.13
N ILE A 326 16.21 10.36 -14.34
CA ILE A 326 15.43 9.54 -15.29
C ILE A 326 16.39 8.54 -15.94
N GLU A 327 16.51 7.36 -15.33
CA GLU A 327 17.24 6.22 -15.89
C GLU A 327 16.24 5.10 -16.28
N ASN A 328 16.69 4.08 -17.01
CA ASN A 328 15.90 2.86 -17.26
C ASN A 328 15.72 2.09 -15.93
N ARG A 329 14.72 2.49 -15.16
CA ARG A 329 14.51 2.11 -13.76
C ARG A 329 13.04 2.31 -13.41
N THR A 330 12.37 1.23 -13.05
CA THR A 330 10.95 1.25 -12.67
C THR A 330 10.87 1.24 -11.15
N SER A 331 10.54 2.37 -10.57
CA SER A 331 10.53 2.57 -9.12
C SER A 331 9.14 2.99 -8.66
N GLY A 332 8.73 2.53 -7.47
CA GLY A 332 7.39 2.77 -6.94
C GLY A 332 6.38 1.68 -7.31
N VAL A 333 6.81 0.55 -7.84
CA VAL A 333 5.92 -0.59 -8.13
C VAL A 333 5.41 -1.18 -6.82
N GLY A 334 4.12 -1.52 -6.76
CA GLY A 334 3.50 -2.05 -5.55
C GLY A 334 3.58 -1.10 -4.35
N THR A 335 3.61 0.22 -4.58
CA THR A 335 3.77 1.19 -3.48
C THR A 335 2.65 1.06 -2.46
N ASP A 336 3.01 0.94 -1.18
CA ASP A 336 2.09 1.01 -0.06
C ASP A 336 2.59 1.98 1.03
N VAL A 337 1.68 2.58 1.81
CA VAL A 337 1.99 3.58 2.84
C VAL A 337 1.28 3.31 4.16
N THR A 338 2.01 3.51 5.25
CA THR A 338 1.46 3.58 6.61
C THR A 338 1.96 4.84 7.34
N VAL A 339 1.41 5.11 8.53
CA VAL A 339 1.73 6.33 9.31
C VAL A 339 2.12 5.97 10.74
N ILE A 340 3.23 6.54 11.21
CA ILE A 340 3.68 6.47 12.61
C ILE A 340 3.76 7.90 13.15
N GLY A 341 2.78 8.29 13.96
CA GLY A 341 2.67 9.66 14.44
C GLY A 341 2.45 10.65 13.28
N ASP A 342 3.43 11.50 13.01
CA ASP A 342 3.44 12.46 11.89
C ASP A 342 4.28 12.00 10.69
N MET A 343 4.91 10.83 10.78
CA MET A 343 5.80 10.29 9.77
C MET A 343 5.04 9.33 8.84
N ALA A 344 5.14 9.56 7.54
CA ALA A 344 4.73 8.57 6.55
C ALA A 344 5.86 7.55 6.34
N VAL A 345 5.52 6.27 6.26
CA VAL A 345 6.43 5.21 5.88
C VAL A 345 5.91 4.56 4.61
N VAL A 346 6.69 4.61 3.54
CA VAL A 346 6.30 4.10 2.22
C VAL A 346 7.20 2.91 1.87
N ALA A 347 6.60 1.76 1.56
CA ALA A 347 7.30 0.60 1.02
C ALA A 347 7.02 0.51 -0.47
N TYR A 348 8.03 0.15 -1.27
CA TYR A 348 7.88 0.00 -2.72
C TYR A 348 8.99 -0.86 -3.31
N LEU A 349 8.74 -1.43 -4.48
CA LEU A 349 9.76 -2.11 -5.27
C LEU A 349 10.48 -1.11 -6.18
N ASP A 350 11.81 -1.17 -6.13
CA ASP A 350 12.70 -0.47 -7.04
C ASP A 350 13.39 -1.46 -7.98
N TRP A 351 12.94 -1.51 -9.23
CA TRP A 351 13.34 -2.51 -10.20
C TRP A 351 14.25 -1.94 -11.30
N ARG A 352 15.30 -2.70 -11.62
CA ARG A 352 16.23 -2.47 -12.73
C ARG A 352 16.71 -3.80 -13.32
N ASP A 353 16.51 -3.96 -14.63
CA ASP A 353 17.11 -5.01 -15.46
C ASP A 353 16.99 -6.44 -14.87
N GLY A 354 15.78 -6.80 -14.44
CA GLY A 354 15.47 -8.16 -13.96
C GLY A 354 15.61 -8.35 -12.44
N VAL A 355 16.05 -7.33 -11.72
CA VAL A 355 16.30 -7.37 -10.28
C VAL A 355 15.65 -6.17 -9.60
N GLY A 356 14.96 -6.41 -8.49
CA GLY A 356 14.33 -5.40 -7.67
C GLY A 356 14.85 -5.38 -6.24
N ASP A 357 14.84 -4.19 -5.64
CA ASP A 357 15.05 -3.97 -4.23
C ASP A 357 13.74 -3.47 -3.60
N VAL A 358 13.27 -4.10 -2.54
CA VAL A 358 12.22 -3.54 -1.69
C VAL A 358 12.85 -2.44 -0.86
N ARG A 359 12.35 -1.21 -1.02
CA ARG A 359 12.83 -0.02 -0.30
C ARG A 359 11.78 0.48 0.65
N ILE A 360 12.25 1.09 1.74
CA ILE A 360 11.39 1.77 2.71
C ILE A 360 11.84 3.23 2.79
N ALA A 361 10.92 4.15 2.48
CA ALA A 361 11.10 5.58 2.64
C ALA A 361 10.40 6.10 3.90
N ARG A 362 11.05 7.01 4.62
CA ARG A 362 10.48 7.73 5.77
C ARG A 362 10.38 9.19 5.44
N LEU A 363 9.16 9.72 5.52
CA LEU A 363 8.84 11.10 5.18
C LEU A 363 8.36 11.82 6.43
N ARG A 364 9.07 12.88 6.80
CA ARG A 364 8.68 13.80 7.87
C ARG A 364 8.38 15.18 7.29
N PRO A 365 7.43 15.93 7.87
CA PRO A 365 7.12 17.28 7.41
C PRO A 365 8.38 18.17 7.35
N GLY A 366 8.64 18.76 6.19
CA GLY A 366 9.76 19.70 5.99
C GLY A 366 11.15 19.07 5.90
N VAL A 367 11.27 17.74 5.86
CA VAL A 367 12.53 17.01 5.75
C VAL A 367 12.57 16.22 4.44
N MET A 368 13.74 16.07 3.84
CA MET A 368 13.92 15.19 2.68
C MET A 368 13.64 13.73 3.05
N PRO A 369 13.05 12.92 2.15
CA PRO A 369 12.81 11.52 2.39
C PRO A 369 14.11 10.75 2.74
N GLU A 370 14.06 9.93 3.79
CA GLU A 370 15.11 8.97 4.11
C GLU A 370 14.75 7.62 3.49
N VAL A 371 15.56 7.13 2.55
CA VAL A 371 15.29 5.89 1.79
C VAL A 371 16.33 4.83 2.14
N THR A 372 15.86 3.63 2.48
CA THR A 372 16.71 2.47 2.80
C THR A 372 16.31 1.26 1.95
N SER A 373 17.28 0.58 1.32
CA SER A 373 17.06 -0.75 0.74
C SER A 373 16.90 -1.78 1.87
N TYR A 374 15.75 -2.44 1.92
CA TYR A 374 15.39 -3.39 2.97
C TYR A 374 15.63 -4.85 2.55
N LEU A 375 15.02 -5.27 1.44
CA LEU A 375 15.27 -6.57 0.81
C LEU A 375 15.88 -6.31 -0.56
N MET A 376 17.04 -6.92 -0.81
CA MET A 376 17.77 -6.72 -2.04
C MET A 376 17.72 -7.97 -2.90
N GLY A 377 17.75 -7.79 -4.22
CA GLY A 377 17.91 -8.92 -5.14
C GLY A 377 16.65 -9.74 -5.37
N VAL A 378 15.47 -9.15 -5.20
CA VAL A 378 14.19 -9.77 -5.59
C VAL A 378 14.20 -9.99 -7.10
N ILE A 379 14.03 -11.23 -7.55
CA ILE A 379 14.07 -11.54 -8.98
C ILE A 379 12.71 -11.27 -9.59
N ALA A 380 12.67 -10.43 -10.62
CA ALA A 380 11.49 -10.19 -11.45
C ALA A 380 11.97 -10.03 -12.89
N THR A 381 11.85 -11.09 -13.70
CA THR A 381 12.55 -11.19 -14.99
C THR A 381 12.09 -10.19 -16.04
N ASP A 382 10.83 -9.77 -15.95
CA ASP A 382 10.25 -8.72 -16.78
C ASP A 382 9.97 -7.47 -15.93
N GLN A 383 9.75 -6.33 -16.59
CA GLN A 383 9.37 -5.10 -15.90
C GLN A 383 8.04 -5.34 -15.17
N PRO A 384 8.03 -5.34 -13.82
CA PRO A 384 6.84 -5.71 -13.09
C PRO A 384 5.80 -4.61 -13.24
N GLY A 385 4.60 -5.01 -13.66
CA GLY A 385 3.43 -4.13 -13.65
C GLY A 385 2.86 -3.93 -12.25
N ASP A 386 3.07 -4.90 -11.36
CA ASP A 386 2.66 -4.86 -9.96
C ASP A 386 3.60 -5.74 -9.12
N HIS A 387 3.63 -5.52 -7.81
CA HIS A 387 4.36 -6.36 -6.87
C HIS A 387 3.69 -6.37 -5.48
N PRO A 388 3.39 -7.54 -4.89
CA PRO A 388 2.71 -7.61 -3.60
C PRO A 388 3.60 -7.08 -2.47
N ILE A 389 3.30 -5.87 -2.01
CA ILE A 389 3.92 -5.19 -0.88
C ILE A 389 2.79 -4.57 -0.05
N GLU A 390 2.69 -4.94 1.22
CA GLU A 390 1.77 -4.32 2.19
C GLU A 390 2.57 -3.94 3.44
N ILE A 391 2.52 -2.68 3.86
CA ILE A 391 3.20 -2.17 5.04
C ILE A 391 2.18 -1.59 6.03
N GLU A 392 2.26 -2.05 7.27
CA GLU A 392 1.39 -1.57 8.34
C GLU A 392 2.19 -1.24 9.59
N ALA A 393 1.71 -0.27 10.38
CA ALA A 393 2.26 0.05 11.68
C ALA A 393 1.35 -0.49 12.79
N ASP A 394 1.93 -1.20 13.75
CA ASP A 394 1.18 -1.61 14.93
C ASP A 394 1.00 -0.47 15.94
N ARG A 395 0.28 -0.74 17.04
CA ARG A 395 0.04 0.23 18.10
C ARG A 395 1.30 0.77 18.79
N ASN A 396 2.44 0.09 18.67
CA ASN A 396 3.73 0.52 19.20
C ASN A 396 4.52 1.38 18.19
N GLY A 397 3.99 1.54 16.97
CA GLY A 397 4.70 2.16 15.86
C GLY A 397 5.76 1.24 15.24
N TRP A 398 5.66 -0.08 15.46
CA TRP A 398 6.54 -1.06 14.84
C TRP A 398 5.96 -1.52 13.52
N LEU A 399 6.83 -1.69 12.53
CA LEU A 399 6.41 -1.99 11.17
C LEU A 399 6.22 -3.49 10.96
N HIS A 400 5.18 -3.79 10.19
CA HIS A 400 4.85 -5.08 9.62
C HIS A 400 4.90 -4.93 8.12
N LEU A 401 5.52 -5.87 7.42
CA LEU A 401 5.67 -5.87 5.97
C LEU A 401 5.35 -7.26 5.43
N LEU A 402 4.40 -7.33 4.52
CA LEU A 402 4.13 -8.50 3.70
C LEU A 402 4.77 -8.29 2.33
N VAL A 403 5.49 -9.29 1.85
CA VAL A 403 6.14 -9.22 0.53
C VAL A 403 6.18 -10.58 -0.15
N ALA A 404 6.03 -10.58 -1.47
CA ALA A 404 6.22 -11.74 -2.31
C ALA A 404 7.66 -11.78 -2.88
N ASP A 405 8.48 -12.72 -2.42
CA ASP A 405 9.84 -12.93 -2.93
C ASP A 405 9.85 -14.02 -4.01
N ALA A 406 10.05 -13.63 -5.27
CA ALA A 406 10.05 -14.53 -6.43
C ALA A 406 11.46 -15.05 -6.77
N SER A 407 12.09 -15.79 -5.86
CA SER A 407 13.35 -16.47 -6.17
C SER A 407 13.10 -17.80 -6.91
N GLY A 408 12.93 -17.77 -8.25
CA GLY A 408 12.87 -18.99 -9.09
C GLY A 408 11.47 -19.35 -9.62
N SER A 409 11.07 -20.62 -9.49
CA SER A 409 9.77 -21.13 -10.00
C SER A 409 8.62 -21.08 -8.98
N GLU A 410 8.91 -20.63 -7.77
CA GLU A 410 7.95 -20.46 -6.67
C GLU A 410 8.11 -19.06 -6.09
N VAL A 411 6.98 -18.47 -5.69
CA VAL A 411 6.91 -17.21 -4.97
C VAL A 411 6.80 -17.52 -3.48
N THR A 412 7.71 -16.99 -2.69
CA THR A 412 7.67 -17.10 -1.23
C THR A 412 6.92 -15.89 -0.66
N LEU A 413 5.76 -16.13 -0.04
CA LEU A 413 5.04 -15.07 0.68
C LEU A 413 5.65 -14.91 2.08
N GLN A 414 6.36 -13.81 2.30
CA GLN A 414 7.12 -13.55 3.52
C GLN A 414 6.43 -12.49 4.38
N TYR A 415 6.38 -12.74 5.69
CA TYR A 415 5.89 -11.81 6.70
C TYR A 415 7.02 -11.33 7.59
N HIS A 416 7.37 -10.07 7.40
CA HIS A 416 8.41 -9.35 8.11
C HIS A 416 7.75 -8.52 9.20
N ARG A 417 8.33 -8.48 10.38
CA ARG A 417 7.88 -7.56 11.43
C ARG A 417 9.02 -7.08 12.30
N GLN A 418 8.87 -5.86 12.79
CA GLN A 418 9.76 -5.30 13.78
C GLN A 418 9.37 -5.79 15.17
N THR A 419 10.37 -6.18 15.96
CA THR A 419 10.23 -6.55 17.36
C THR A 419 11.46 -6.13 18.14
N GLU A 420 11.33 -5.96 19.45
CA GLU A 420 12.48 -5.75 20.32
C GLU A 420 13.19 -7.09 20.62
N VAL A 421 14.50 -7.14 20.35
CA VAL A 421 15.36 -8.28 20.65
C VAL A 421 16.58 -7.77 21.41
N GLY A 422 16.61 -8.01 22.72
CA GLY A 422 17.72 -7.57 23.58
C GLY A 422 17.83 -6.04 23.69
N GLY A 423 16.71 -5.32 23.67
CA GLY A 423 16.65 -3.86 23.74
C GLY A 423 16.81 -3.13 22.40
N GLU A 424 17.00 -3.86 21.30
CA GLU A 424 17.12 -3.29 19.96
C GLU A 424 15.93 -3.69 19.08
N LEU A 425 15.40 -2.75 18.30
CA LEU A 425 14.38 -3.03 17.30
C LEU A 425 15.01 -3.77 16.11
N ARG A 426 14.50 -4.95 15.79
CA ARG A 426 14.99 -5.79 14.70
C ARG A 426 13.84 -6.34 13.86
N TRP A 427 14.14 -6.59 12.60
CA TRP A 427 13.24 -7.34 11.73
C TRP A 427 13.41 -8.84 11.97
N ILE A 428 12.29 -9.54 12.13
CA ILE A 428 12.21 -10.99 12.03
C ILE A 428 11.28 -11.36 10.89
N VAL A 429 11.53 -12.51 10.28
CA VAL A 429 10.87 -12.95 9.04
C VAL A 429 10.33 -14.35 9.24
N ASP A 430 9.10 -14.55 8.79
CA ASP A 430 8.48 -15.85 8.66
C ASP A 430 8.06 -16.07 7.20
N THR A 431 8.08 -17.32 6.73
CA THR A 431 7.42 -17.70 5.48
C THR A 431 5.99 -18.14 5.78
N ILE A 432 5.01 -17.52 5.12
CA ILE A 432 3.62 -17.95 5.24
C ILE A 432 3.37 -19.15 4.32
N ALA A 433 3.70 -18.99 3.04
CA ALA A 433 3.38 -19.95 2.00
C ALA A 433 4.39 -19.88 0.84
N ARG A 434 4.45 -20.96 0.07
CA ARG A 434 5.10 -21.02 -1.25
C ARG A 434 4.01 -21.20 -2.31
N LEU A 435 3.92 -20.26 -3.23
CA LEU A 435 2.89 -20.20 -4.26
C LEU A 435 3.51 -20.44 -5.64
N PRO A 436 2.85 -21.16 -6.55
CA PRO A 436 3.30 -21.23 -7.93
C PRO A 436 2.96 -19.93 -8.67
N GLY A 437 3.73 -19.61 -9.70
CA GLY A 437 3.47 -18.47 -10.59
C GLY A 437 4.50 -17.36 -10.47
N LEU A 438 4.12 -16.17 -10.91
CA LEU A 438 4.92 -14.94 -10.82
C LEU A 438 4.49 -14.12 -9.60
N ALA A 439 5.39 -13.31 -9.04
CA ALA A 439 5.04 -12.45 -7.89
C ALA A 439 3.89 -11.50 -8.22
N GLU A 440 3.83 -10.95 -9.43
CA GLU A 440 2.76 -10.07 -9.92
C GLU A 440 1.37 -10.72 -9.96
N GLU A 441 1.27 -12.05 -9.88
CA GLU A 441 -0.01 -12.77 -9.86
C GLU A 441 -0.50 -13.07 -8.43
N VAL A 442 0.32 -12.76 -7.42
CA VAL A 442 0.02 -13.06 -6.02
C VAL A 442 -0.86 -11.96 -5.44
N LEU A 443 -2.10 -12.32 -5.07
CA LEU A 443 -3.04 -11.39 -4.44
C LEU A 443 -2.96 -11.53 -2.93
N VAL A 444 -2.73 -10.41 -2.25
CA VAL A 444 -2.62 -10.35 -0.78
C VAL A 444 -3.26 -9.09 -0.24
N ASP A 445 -3.65 -9.14 1.04
CA ASP A 445 -3.95 -7.94 1.82
C ASP A 445 -3.65 -8.23 3.30
N MET A 446 -3.29 -7.20 4.06
CA MET A 446 -2.91 -7.32 5.47
C MET A 446 -3.55 -6.21 6.31
N ALA A 447 -4.07 -6.59 7.48
CA ALA A 447 -4.38 -5.64 8.55
C ALA A 447 -3.74 -6.10 9.86
N ILE A 448 -3.40 -5.14 10.72
CA ILE A 448 -2.86 -5.42 12.06
C ILE A 448 -3.91 -5.11 13.14
N GLY A 449 -4.24 -6.11 13.94
CA GLY A 449 -5.14 -5.97 15.07
C GLY A 449 -4.54 -5.13 16.22
N PRO A 450 -5.37 -4.62 17.15
CA PRO A 450 -4.92 -3.81 18.29
C PRO A 450 -4.03 -4.57 19.28
N ASP A 451 -3.99 -5.89 19.18
CA ASP A 451 -3.11 -6.82 19.90
C ASP A 451 -1.80 -7.14 19.14
N ARG A 452 -1.52 -6.43 18.04
CA ARG A 452 -0.39 -6.65 17.12
C ARG A 452 -0.50 -7.94 16.30
N ARG A 453 -1.69 -8.58 16.31
CA ARG A 453 -1.95 -9.78 15.54
C ARG A 453 -2.05 -9.45 14.05
N PRO A 454 -1.29 -10.12 13.18
CA PRO A 454 -1.48 -9.98 11.74
C PRO A 454 -2.75 -10.72 11.29
N HIS A 455 -3.48 -10.10 10.38
CA HIS A 455 -4.60 -10.68 9.64
C HIS A 455 -4.26 -10.60 8.17
N ILE A 456 -3.90 -11.73 7.58
CA ILE A 456 -3.38 -11.78 6.21
C ILE A 456 -4.34 -12.63 5.38
N ALA A 457 -4.85 -12.06 4.29
CA ALA A 457 -5.57 -12.81 3.28
C ALA A 457 -4.68 -12.98 2.05
N TYR A 458 -4.76 -14.14 1.41
CA TYR A 458 -4.09 -14.36 0.12
C TYR A 458 -4.83 -15.38 -0.74
N TRP A 459 -4.62 -15.29 -2.06
CA TRP A 459 -5.13 -16.27 -3.02
C TRP A 459 -4.11 -17.39 -3.26
N ASP A 460 -4.50 -18.63 -3.01
CA ASP A 460 -3.70 -19.81 -3.31
C ASP A 460 -4.14 -20.39 -4.67
N THR A 461 -3.48 -19.93 -5.74
CA THR A 461 -3.74 -20.32 -7.13
C THR A 461 -3.65 -21.83 -7.36
N SER A 462 -2.78 -22.51 -6.61
CA SER A 462 -2.57 -23.97 -6.74
C SER A 462 -3.76 -24.78 -6.25
N ARG A 463 -4.50 -24.24 -5.29
CA ARG A 463 -5.64 -24.88 -4.62
C ARG A 463 -6.98 -24.30 -5.05
N GLY A 464 -6.99 -23.11 -5.64
CA GLY A 464 -8.21 -22.39 -5.97
C GLY A 464 -8.96 -21.93 -4.70
N VAL A 465 -8.24 -21.50 -3.65
CA VAL A 465 -8.85 -21.07 -2.38
C VAL A 465 -8.29 -19.74 -1.88
N VAL A 466 -9.14 -18.91 -1.30
CA VAL A 466 -8.72 -17.75 -0.49
C VAL A 466 -8.37 -18.27 0.89
N ARG A 467 -7.18 -17.94 1.36
CA ARG A 467 -6.63 -18.41 2.64
C ARG A 467 -6.43 -17.23 3.58
N TYR A 468 -6.62 -17.51 4.86
CA TYR A 468 -6.40 -16.58 5.95
C TYR A 468 -5.24 -17.09 6.82
N ALA A 469 -4.23 -16.25 6.99
CA ALA A 469 -3.04 -16.48 7.78
C ALA A 469 -3.00 -15.53 8.99
N THR A 470 -2.60 -16.04 10.15
CA THR A 470 -2.53 -15.24 11.39
C THR A 470 -1.62 -15.88 12.43
N VAL A 471 -1.25 -15.10 13.46
CA VAL A 471 -0.51 -15.56 14.64
C VAL A 471 -1.21 -15.10 15.91
N ARG A 472 -1.71 -16.04 16.72
CA ARG A 472 -2.30 -15.72 18.03
C ARG A 472 -1.19 -15.31 19.02
N PRO A 473 -1.25 -14.12 19.63
CA PRO A 473 -0.23 -13.62 20.55
C PRO A 473 0.09 -14.57 21.71
#